data_AF-A0A7T8QWW3-F1
#
_entry.id   AF-A0A7T8QWW3-F1
#
_cell.length_a   1.000
_cell.length_b   1.000
_cell.length_c   1.000
_cell.angle_alpha   90.00
_cell.angle_beta   90.00
_cell.angle_gamma   90.00
#
_symmetry.space_group_name_H-M   'P 1'
#
loop_
_entity.id
_entity.type
_entity.pdbx_description
1 polymer ?
#
loop_
_entity_poly.entity_id
_entity_poly.type
_entity_poly.pdbx_seq_one_letter_code
_entity_poly.pdbx_strand_id
1 'polypeptide(L)'
;MFPHITTEWHYFATSHGKGAVDGVGGTVKRAVSMAVLSRQWVVANASTFAETARRVCPKMEVLYITKEDIGEFCNTHEIAKYWEQVTPLPGTLNVHSVTPVSWGQVQHKAYSTATTTAHHTLIQPTFFNR
;
A
#
# COMPACT_ATOMS: atom_id res chain seq x y z
N MET A 1 7.38 14.06 13.62
CA MET A 1 6.18 13.21 13.71
C MET A 1 5.61 13.34 15.12
N PHE A 2 4.29 13.43 15.29
CA PHE A 2 3.63 13.95 16.50
C PHE A 2 3.84 13.07 17.75
N PRO A 3 4.62 13.51 18.76
CA PRO A 3 5.00 12.69 19.94
C PRO A 3 3.84 12.42 20.92
N HIS A 4 2.64 12.95 20.64
CA HIS A 4 1.46 12.83 21.50
C HIS A 4 0.27 12.17 20.80
N ILE A 5 0.46 11.65 19.57
CA ILE A 5 -0.60 10.92 18.87
C ILE A 5 -0.37 9.43 19.08
N THR A 6 -1.23 8.82 19.90
CA THR A 6 -1.35 7.37 19.98
C THR A 6 -2.32 6.90 18.89
N THR A 7 -1.81 6.12 17.94
CA THR A 7 -2.64 5.57 16.85
C THR A 7 -2.71 4.06 16.99
N GLU A 8 -3.91 3.49 17.05
CA GLU A 8 -4.13 2.05 16.98
C GLU A 8 -4.72 1.70 15.62
N TRP A 9 -4.19 0.64 15.01
CA TRP A 9 -4.66 0.13 13.73
C TRP A 9 -5.41 -1.17 13.97
N HIS A 10 -6.72 -1.16 13.74
CA HIS A 10 -7.53 -2.37 13.80
C HIS A 10 -7.93 -2.78 12.39
N TYR A 11 -7.62 -4.03 12.03
CA TYR A 11 -8.03 -4.65 10.78
C TYR A 11 -9.20 -5.58 11.07
N PHE A 12 -10.27 -5.46 10.29
CA PHE A 12 -11.36 -6.43 10.30
C PHE A 12 -10.97 -7.67 9.50
N ALA A 13 -11.54 -8.84 9.80
CA ALA A 13 -11.31 -10.04 8.98
C ALA A 13 -11.67 -9.81 7.50
N THR A 14 -12.66 -8.97 7.22
CA THR A 14 -13.05 -8.53 5.88
C THR A 14 -12.12 -7.46 5.28
N SER A 15 -11.28 -6.81 6.07
CA SER A 15 -10.30 -5.83 5.57
C SER A 15 -9.08 -6.46 4.90
N HIS A 16 -8.92 -7.79 5.02
CA HIS A 16 -7.92 -8.55 4.26
C HIS A 16 -8.37 -8.91 2.84
N GLY A 17 -9.55 -8.46 2.38
CA GLY A 17 -9.99 -8.67 1.01
C GLY A 17 -11.19 -7.81 0.61
N LYS A 18 -11.00 -7.02 -0.46
CA LYS A 18 -12.01 -6.16 -1.13
C LYS A 18 -12.41 -4.91 -0.34
N GLY A 19 -11.59 -3.87 -0.43
CA GLY A 19 -11.89 -2.52 0.06
C GLY A 19 -12.49 -1.60 -1.01
N ALA A 20 -12.77 -0.34 -0.66
CA ALA A 20 -13.25 0.67 -1.61
C ALA A 20 -12.33 0.81 -2.86
N VAL A 21 -11.04 0.59 -2.67
CA VAL A 21 -10.01 0.57 -3.73
C VAL A 21 -10.29 -0.49 -4.80
N ASP A 22 -10.86 -1.64 -4.42
CA ASP A 22 -11.23 -2.68 -5.38
C ASP A 22 -12.42 -2.26 -6.26
N GLY A 23 -13.34 -1.45 -5.71
CA GLY A 23 -14.44 -0.85 -6.48
C GLY A 23 -13.94 0.16 -7.51
N VAL A 24 -12.98 1.01 -7.12
CA VAL A 24 -12.28 1.95 -8.01
C VAL A 24 -11.58 1.18 -9.14
N GLY A 25 -10.75 0.19 -8.79
CA GLY A 25 -10.03 -0.62 -9.77
C GLY A 25 -10.96 -1.42 -10.69
N GLY A 26 -12.03 -1.99 -10.14
CA GLY A 26 -13.07 -2.69 -10.91
C GLY A 26 -13.78 -1.78 -11.91
N THR A 27 -14.08 -0.54 -11.50
CA THR A 27 -14.70 0.46 -12.36
C THR A 27 -13.81 0.84 -13.54
N VAL A 28 -12.52 1.12 -13.30
CA VAL A 28 -11.55 1.43 -14.38
C VAL A 28 -11.43 0.25 -15.33
N LYS A 29 -11.18 -0.95 -14.80
CA LYS A 29 -11.02 -2.17 -15.63
C LYS A 29 -12.25 -2.42 -16.49
N ARG A 30 -13.45 -2.28 -15.93
CA ARG A 30 -14.70 -2.41 -16.68
C ARG A 30 -14.81 -1.36 -17.77
N ALA A 31 -14.58 -0.08 -17.48
CA ALA A 31 -14.72 0.99 -18.45
C ALA A 31 -13.72 0.86 -19.62
N VAL A 32 -12.46 0.53 -19.33
CA VAL A 32 -11.44 0.25 -20.37
C VAL A 32 -11.83 -0.98 -21.19
N SER A 33 -12.28 -2.06 -20.55
CA SER A 33 -12.73 -3.27 -21.25
C SER A 33 -13.90 -2.98 -22.18
N MET A 34 -14.88 -2.16 -21.75
CA MET A 34 -15.99 -1.75 -22.61
C MET A 34 -15.50 -0.97 -23.84
N ALA A 35 -14.54 -0.05 -23.69
CA ALA A 35 -13.98 0.70 -24.81
C ALA A 35 -13.28 -0.20 -25.84
N VAL A 36 -12.56 -1.23 -25.38
CA VAL A 36 -11.95 -2.24 -26.24
C VAL A 36 -13.01 -3.08 -26.95
N LEU A 37 -14.01 -3.57 -26.22
CA LEU A 37 -15.11 -4.39 -26.78
C LEU A 37 -15.94 -3.62 -27.81
N SER A 38 -16.18 -2.33 -27.58
CA SER A 38 -16.84 -1.45 -28.54
C SER A 38 -15.94 -1.00 -29.69
N ARG A 39 -14.70 -1.52 -29.78
CA ARG A 39 -13.70 -1.18 -30.81
C ARG A 39 -13.37 0.32 -30.86
N GLN A 40 -13.52 1.03 -29.75
CA GLN A 40 -13.20 2.46 -29.66
C GLN A 40 -11.71 2.68 -29.42
N TRP A 41 -11.03 1.71 -28.80
CA TRP A 41 -9.61 1.79 -28.45
C TRP A 41 -8.93 0.42 -28.57
N VAL A 42 -7.63 0.46 -28.83
CA VAL A 42 -6.75 -0.73 -28.78
C VAL A 42 -5.83 -0.57 -27.58
N VAL A 43 -5.92 -1.51 -26.64
CA VAL A 43 -5.08 -1.54 -25.44
C VAL A 43 -4.13 -2.72 -25.55
N ALA A 44 -2.84 -2.44 -25.73
CA ALA A 44 -1.81 -3.46 -25.96
C ALA A 44 -0.76 -3.53 -24.83
N ASN A 45 -0.68 -2.50 -24.00
CA ASN A 45 0.31 -2.37 -22.94
C ASN A 45 -0.17 -1.44 -21.82
N ALA A 46 0.63 -1.28 -20.77
CA ALA A 46 0.27 -0.47 -19.61
C ALA A 46 0.09 1.03 -19.93
N SER A 47 0.88 1.59 -20.85
CA SER A 47 0.76 2.99 -21.27
C SER A 47 -0.59 3.25 -21.96
N THR A 48 -0.90 2.45 -22.99
CA THR A 48 -2.19 2.52 -23.71
C THR A 48 -3.39 2.24 -22.80
N PHE A 49 -3.23 1.37 -21.79
CA PHE A 49 -4.25 1.18 -20.75
C PHE A 49 -4.47 2.45 -19.95
N ALA A 50 -3.41 3.09 -19.45
CA ALA A 50 -3.50 4.30 -18.64
C ALA A 50 -4.12 5.47 -19.42
N GLU A 51 -3.73 5.66 -20.68
CA GLU A 51 -4.33 6.65 -21.57
C GLU A 51 -5.82 6.40 -21.78
N THR A 52 -6.20 5.14 -22.07
CA THR A 52 -7.62 4.77 -22.21
C THR A 52 -8.38 5.04 -20.92
N ALA A 53 -7.82 4.65 -19.77
CA ALA A 53 -8.42 4.83 -18.45
C ALA A 53 -8.69 6.30 -18.14
N ARG A 54 -7.75 7.21 -18.40
CA ARG A 54 -7.93 8.67 -18.22
C ARG A 54 -9.10 9.20 -19.06
N ARG A 55 -9.25 8.69 -20.29
CA ARG A 55 -10.31 9.12 -21.20
C ARG A 55 -11.69 8.61 -20.78
N VAL A 56 -11.80 7.34 -20.41
CA VAL A 56 -13.10 6.69 -20.11
C VAL A 56 -13.54 6.88 -18.66
N CYS A 57 -12.61 7.24 -17.77
CA CYS A 57 -12.87 7.56 -16.36
C CYS A 57 -12.35 8.97 -16.00
N PRO A 58 -12.92 10.06 -16.56
CA PRO A 58 -12.38 11.42 -16.41
C PRO A 58 -12.43 11.97 -14.98
N LYS A 59 -13.23 11.35 -14.10
CA LYS A 59 -13.30 11.71 -12.67
C LYS A 59 -12.26 10.99 -11.81
N MET A 60 -11.46 10.10 -12.41
CA MET A 60 -10.42 9.35 -11.71
C MET A 60 -9.05 9.85 -12.15
N GLU A 61 -8.19 10.13 -11.18
CA GLU A 61 -6.80 10.37 -11.47
C GLU A 61 -6.08 9.05 -11.75
N VAL A 62 -5.42 8.95 -12.89
CA VAL A 62 -4.69 7.75 -13.30
C VAL A 62 -3.23 8.11 -13.51
N LEU A 63 -2.38 7.57 -12.64
CA LEU A 63 -0.92 7.68 -12.75
C LEU A 63 -0.39 6.50 -13.55
N TYR A 64 0.42 6.78 -14.57
CA TYR A 64 1.23 5.78 -15.24
C TYR A 64 2.64 5.93 -14.71
N ILE A 65 3.15 4.89 -14.05
CA ILE A 65 4.45 4.88 -13.40
C ILE A 65 5.27 3.78 -14.06
N THR A 66 6.39 4.16 -14.65
CA THR A 66 7.33 3.28 -15.34
C THR A 66 8.34 2.69 -14.37
N LYS A 67 9.12 1.70 -14.84
CA LYS A 67 10.22 1.15 -14.06
C LYS A 67 11.29 2.20 -13.82
N GLU A 68 11.49 3.07 -14.79
CA GLU A 68 12.44 4.18 -14.77
C GLU A 68 12.03 5.20 -13.70
N ASP A 69 10.75 5.58 -13.65
CA ASP A 69 10.21 6.48 -12.61
C ASP A 69 10.43 5.91 -11.19
N ILE A 70 10.19 4.60 -11.02
CA ILE A 70 10.43 3.92 -9.74
C ILE A 70 11.92 3.91 -9.40
N GLY A 71 12.77 3.62 -10.38
CA GLY A 71 14.22 3.59 -10.20
C GLY A 71 14.76 4.97 -9.80
N GLU A 72 14.35 6.02 -10.50
CA GLU A 72 14.70 7.41 -10.17
C GLU A 72 14.22 7.79 -8.78
N PHE A 73 12.96 7.51 -8.45
CA PHE A 73 12.42 7.81 -7.12
C PHE A 73 13.21 7.10 -6.01
N CYS A 74 13.49 5.80 -6.20
CA CYS A 74 14.25 4.99 -5.26
C CYS A 74 15.68 5.52 -5.05
N ASN A 75 16.34 5.94 -6.13
CA ASN A 75 17.70 6.48 -6.06
C ASN A 75 17.73 7.85 -5.39
N THR A 76 16.86 8.78 -5.82
CA THR A 76 16.77 10.15 -5.29
C THR A 76 16.50 10.18 -3.79
N HIS A 77 15.68 9.24 -3.30
CA HIS A 77 15.30 9.18 -1.89
C HIS A 77 16.07 8.11 -1.10
N GLU A 78 17.11 7.51 -1.68
CA GLU A 78 17.94 6.46 -1.07
C GLU A 78 17.11 5.33 -0.42
N ILE A 79 15.99 4.96 -1.07
CA ILE A 79 14.96 4.07 -0.53
C ILE A 79 15.52 2.70 -0.12
N ALA A 80 16.51 2.18 -0.85
CA ALA A 80 17.19 0.93 -0.54
C ALA A 80 17.81 0.91 0.87
N LYS A 81 18.43 2.01 1.32
CA LYS A 81 19.05 2.10 2.65
C LYS A 81 18.03 1.92 3.77
N TYR A 82 16.81 2.39 3.55
CA TYR A 82 15.73 2.22 4.51
C TYR A 82 15.23 0.77 4.52
N TRP A 83 15.01 0.16 3.35
CA TRP A 83 14.50 -1.22 3.26
C TRP A 83 15.47 -2.27 3.78
N GLU A 84 16.79 -2.11 3.59
CA GLU A 84 17.81 -3.02 4.14
C GLU A 84 17.72 -3.19 5.67
N GLN A 85 17.16 -2.19 6.35
CA GLN A 85 17.08 -2.13 7.79
C GLN A 85 15.67 -2.44 8.33
N VAL A 86 14.70 -2.65 7.43
CA VAL A 86 13.33 -3.02 7.79
C VAL A 86 13.23 -4.53 7.89
N THR A 87 12.79 -5.03 9.04
CA THR A 87 12.49 -6.45 9.21
C THR A 87 11.05 -6.72 8.75
N PRO A 88 10.79 -7.66 7.83
CA PRO A 88 9.44 -8.03 7.46
C PRO A 88 8.68 -8.56 8.67
N LEU A 89 7.46 -8.09 8.88
CA LEU A 89 6.56 -8.65 9.89
C LEU A 89 5.91 -9.93 9.32
N PRO A 90 6.27 -11.13 9.77
CA PRO A 90 5.65 -12.35 9.26
C PRO A 90 4.20 -12.44 9.71
N GLY A 91 3.34 -13.05 8.88
CA GLY A 91 1.96 -13.35 9.27
C GLY A 91 1.04 -12.13 9.38
N THR A 92 1.30 -11.05 8.63
CA THR A 92 0.44 -9.83 8.61
C THR A 92 -1.03 -10.12 8.32
N LEU A 93 -1.35 -11.20 7.58
CA LEU A 93 -2.73 -11.65 7.34
C LEU A 93 -3.44 -12.20 8.59
N ASN A 94 -2.69 -12.58 9.63
CA ASN A 94 -3.23 -13.08 10.89
C ASN A 94 -3.29 -11.99 11.96
N VAL A 95 -2.83 -10.77 11.66
CA VAL A 95 -2.74 -9.65 12.58
C VAL A 95 -3.89 -8.68 12.32
N HIS A 96 -4.69 -8.45 13.36
CA HIS A 96 -5.89 -7.60 13.27
C HIS A 96 -5.84 -6.40 14.21
N SER A 97 -4.75 -6.25 14.97
CA SER A 97 -4.50 -5.07 15.80
C SER A 97 -3.01 -4.78 15.81
N VAL A 98 -2.61 -3.55 15.52
CA VAL A 98 -1.23 -3.07 15.58
C VAL A 98 -1.19 -1.73 16.31
N THR A 99 -0.34 -1.63 17.32
CA THR A 99 -0.17 -0.40 18.11
C THR A 99 1.33 -0.08 18.21
N PRO A 100 1.76 1.17 17.95
CA PRO A 100 3.13 1.58 18.17
C PRO A 100 3.43 1.57 19.67
N VAL A 101 4.57 1.00 20.05
CA VAL A 101 5.03 0.96 21.46
C VAL A 101 6.15 1.97 21.68
N SER A 102 7.06 2.05 20.71
CA SER A 102 8.14 3.03 20.66
C SER A 102 8.61 3.20 19.22
N TRP A 103 9.60 4.07 19.00
CA TRP A 103 10.18 4.23 17.67
C TRP A 103 10.70 2.90 17.12
N GLY A 104 10.29 2.56 15.90
CA GLY A 104 10.69 1.31 15.23
C GLY A 104 10.09 0.04 15.84
N GLN A 105 9.19 0.13 16.82
CA GLN A 105 8.60 -1.03 17.50
C GLN A 105 7.09 -0.98 17.53
N VAL A 106 6.47 -2.11 17.22
CA VAL A 106 5.03 -2.29 17.27
C VAL A 106 4.67 -3.51 18.11
N GLN A 107 3.56 -3.42 18.81
CA GLN A 107 2.86 -4.58 19.35
C GLN A 107 1.74 -4.97 18.39
N HIS A 108 1.50 -6.26 18.27
CA HIS A 108 0.43 -6.78 17.43
C HIS A 108 -0.34 -7.92 18.11
N LYS A 109 -1.60 -8.06 17.72
CA LYS A 109 -2.52 -9.08 18.22
C LYS A 109 -3.24 -9.77 17.07
N ALA A 110 -3.63 -11.02 17.30
CA ALA A 110 -4.41 -11.81 16.35
C ALA A 110 -5.81 -11.23 16.08
N TYR A 111 -6.40 -10.56 17.07
CA TYR A 111 -7.67 -9.81 17.01
C TYR A 111 -7.68 -8.74 18.11
N SER A 112 -8.49 -7.68 17.95
CA SER A 112 -8.43 -6.48 18.79
C SER A 112 -8.59 -6.76 20.30
N THR A 113 -9.41 -7.75 20.65
CA THR A 113 -9.68 -8.14 22.04
C THR A 113 -8.76 -9.23 22.58
N ALA A 114 -7.77 -9.69 21.80
CA ALA A 114 -6.88 -10.75 22.27
C ALA A 114 -6.05 -10.26 23.46
N THR A 115 -5.93 -11.13 24.46
CA THR A 115 -5.08 -10.90 25.64
C THR A 115 -3.60 -11.12 25.29
N THR A 116 -3.33 -12.06 24.38
CA THR A 116 -1.98 -12.36 23.91
C THR A 116 -1.52 -11.30 22.93
N THR A 117 -0.35 -10.73 23.20
CA THR A 117 0.28 -9.69 22.39
C THR A 117 1.70 -10.10 22.05
N ALA A 118 2.13 -9.84 20.82
CA ALA A 118 3.51 -10.05 20.38
C ALA A 118 4.16 -8.71 20.02
N HIS A 119 5.45 -8.57 20.31
CA HIS A 119 6.23 -7.38 19.99
C HIS A 119 7.11 -7.64 18.77
N HIS A 120 7.25 -6.64 17.91
CA HIS A 120 8.09 -6.71 16.75
C HIS A 120 8.87 -5.41 16.54
N THR A 121 10.16 -5.53 16.29
CA THR A 121 11.04 -4.42 15.93
C THR A 121 11.11 -4.34 14.41
N LEU A 122 10.48 -3.31 13.86
CA LEU A 122 10.47 -3.02 12.42
C LEU A 122 11.76 -2.33 11.98
N ILE A 123 12.31 -1.45 12.82
CA ILE A 123 13.52 -0.66 12.52
C ILE A 123 14.42 -0.67 13.75
N GLN A 124 15.72 -0.87 13.55
CA GLN A 124 16.70 -0.85 14.65
C GLN A 124 16.85 0.58 15.24
N PRO A 125 16.89 0.75 16.57
CA PRO A 125 16.93 2.07 17.22
C PRO A 125 18.13 2.95 16.90
N THR A 126 19.24 2.38 16.43
CA THR A 126 20.53 3.06 16.22
C THR A 126 20.57 4.00 15.01
N PHE A 127 19.53 4.03 14.18
CA PHE A 127 19.60 4.67 12.87
C PHE A 127 19.41 6.20 12.84
N PHE A 128 18.75 6.80 13.85
CA PHE A 128 18.45 8.24 13.86
C PHE A 128 19.19 9.04 14.94
N ASN A 129 20.24 8.49 15.56
CA ASN A 129 21.19 9.30 16.33
C ASN A 129 22.05 10.13 15.35
N ARG A 130 21.46 11.17 14.78
CA ARG A 130 22.13 12.33 14.18
C ARG A 130 21.46 13.59 14.68
#